data_AF-A0A1I2FB69-F1
#
_entry.id   AF-A0A1I2FB69-F1
#
_cell.length_a   1.000
_cell.length_b   1.000
_cell.length_c   1.000
_cell.angle_alpha   90.00
_cell.angle_beta   90.00
_cell.angle_gamma   90.00
#
_symmetry.space_group_name_H-M   'P 1'
#
loop_
_entity.id
_entity.type
_entity.pdbx_description
1 polymer ?
#
loop_
_entity_poly.entity_id
_entity_poly.type
_entity_poly.pdbx_seq_one_letter_code
_entity_poly.pdbx_strand_id
1 'polypeptide(L)'
;MKLIVTALTAALLPAQIIFAQTKNMDNKIKVEQLLKAIETGETAPVAVINPKKYIQHNLGVADGLAGFGALLQQLPPKSAKVNTVRVFQDGNYVFAHTEYNFFGPKTGFDIFRFEEGKIVEHWDNLQEKPATANPSGHTMTDGSTDVKDLDKTAANKTLVKHFVEDILVNGKMEKLAGYFNGDNYIQHNPLIPDQLSGLGAALQAMAKQGITMKYDQIHQVLGEGNFVLIVSEGHLGGKHSSFYDLFRVENGKIAEHWDTIEEIPAKAQWKNSNGKF
;
A
#
# COMPACT_ATOMS: atom_id res chain seq x y z
N MET A 1 59.12 4.31 7.16
CA MET A 1 57.70 4.66 7.36
C MET A 1 56.87 3.41 7.10
N LYS A 2 56.46 2.67 8.14
CA LYS A 2 55.64 1.45 7.99
C LYS A 2 54.16 1.88 7.98
N LEU A 3 53.44 1.63 6.88
CA LEU A 3 51.99 1.78 6.84
C LEU A 3 51.37 0.61 7.63
N ILE A 4 50.65 0.94 8.70
CA ILE A 4 49.76 0.02 9.39
C ILE A 4 48.45 0.05 8.62
N VAL A 5 48.08 -1.07 8.01
CA VAL A 5 46.74 -1.29 7.45
C VAL A 5 45.89 -1.85 8.58
N THR A 6 45.05 -1.02 9.17
CA THR A 6 44.04 -1.45 10.14
C THR A 6 42.88 -2.06 9.37
N ALA A 7 42.81 -3.39 9.33
CA ALA A 7 41.65 -4.11 8.84
C ALA A 7 40.48 -3.88 9.81
N LEU A 8 39.44 -3.19 9.36
CA LEU A 8 38.18 -3.07 10.09
C LEU A 8 37.44 -4.42 9.96
N THR A 9 37.55 -5.27 10.98
CA THR A 9 36.72 -6.47 11.09
C THR A 9 35.30 -6.04 11.44
N ALA A 10 34.36 -6.16 10.50
CA ALA A 10 32.94 -6.09 10.81
C ALA A 10 32.62 -7.28 11.74
N ALA A 11 32.32 -7.00 13.00
CA ALA A 11 31.96 -8.02 13.98
C ALA A 11 30.61 -8.63 13.58
N LEU A 12 30.60 -9.90 13.17
CA LEU A 12 29.37 -10.65 13.02
C LEU A 12 28.75 -10.87 14.40
N LEU A 13 27.54 -10.32 14.61
CA LEU A 13 26.76 -10.60 15.80
C LEU A 13 26.20 -12.03 15.74
N PRO A 14 26.17 -12.75 16.88
CA PRO A 14 25.62 -14.11 16.93
C PRO A 14 24.10 -14.11 16.67
N ALA A 15 23.62 -15.14 15.96
CA ALA A 15 22.23 -15.24 15.51
C ALA A 15 21.19 -15.03 16.62
N GLN A 16 21.44 -15.50 17.84
CA GLN A 16 20.54 -15.32 18.99
C GLN A 16 20.32 -13.85 19.36
N ILE A 17 21.34 -13.00 19.22
CA ILE A 17 21.23 -11.55 19.49
C ILE A 17 20.44 -10.86 18.37
N ILE A 18 20.66 -11.26 17.11
CA ILE A 18 19.86 -10.79 15.96
C ILE A 18 18.39 -11.19 16.13
N PHE A 19 18.10 -12.41 16.58
CA PHE A 19 16.74 -12.87 16.88
C PHE A 19 16.08 -12.08 18.01
N ALA A 20 16.80 -11.77 19.09
CA ALA A 20 16.25 -11.00 20.20
C ALA A 20 16.00 -9.52 19.82
N GLN A 21 16.92 -8.90 19.07
CA GLN A 21 16.75 -7.53 18.57
C GLN A 21 15.57 -7.44 17.57
N THR A 22 15.45 -8.40 16.65
CA THR A 22 14.31 -8.42 15.71
C THR A 22 12.98 -8.68 16.41
N LYS A 23 12.93 -9.44 17.52
CA LYS A 23 11.68 -9.66 18.27
C LYS A 23 11.13 -8.38 18.88
N ASN A 24 11.99 -7.51 19.40
CA ASN A 24 11.59 -6.28 20.11
C ASN A 24 11.53 -5.03 19.20
N MET A 25 11.87 -5.17 17.93
CA MET A 25 11.76 -4.09 16.95
C MET A 25 10.29 -3.81 16.63
N ASP A 26 9.96 -2.52 16.51
CA ASP A 26 8.66 -2.06 16.04
C ASP A 26 8.32 -2.66 14.66
N ASN A 27 7.07 -3.08 14.46
CA ASN A 27 6.71 -3.78 13.22
C ASN A 27 6.71 -2.87 12.00
N LYS A 28 6.51 -1.55 12.16
CA LYS A 28 6.64 -0.60 11.04
C LYS A 28 8.08 -0.53 10.56
N ILE A 29 9.04 -0.45 11.49
CA ILE A 29 10.48 -0.48 11.17
C ILE A 29 10.85 -1.79 10.46
N LYS A 30 10.31 -2.94 10.89
CA LYS A 30 10.55 -4.22 10.19
C LYS A 30 10.08 -4.19 8.75
N VAL A 31 8.89 -3.63 8.49
CA VAL A 31 8.34 -3.50 7.14
C VAL A 31 9.18 -2.54 6.30
N GLU A 32 9.54 -1.36 6.82
CA GLU A 32 10.41 -0.41 6.12
C GLU A 32 11.76 -1.05 5.73
N GLN A 33 12.40 -1.77 6.66
CA GLN A 33 13.65 -2.46 6.39
C GLN A 33 13.49 -3.60 5.38
N LEU A 34 12.40 -4.37 5.46
CA LEU A 34 12.11 -5.45 4.51
C LEU A 34 11.89 -4.91 3.11
N LEU A 35 11.09 -3.85 2.96
CA LEU A 35 10.86 -3.22 1.66
C LEU A 35 12.16 -2.62 1.12
N LYS A 36 12.93 -1.92 1.96
CA LYS A 36 14.21 -1.33 1.55
C LYS A 36 15.25 -2.39 1.13
N ALA A 37 15.17 -3.60 1.69
CA ALA A 37 16.01 -4.73 1.31
C ALA A 37 15.88 -5.11 -0.17
N ILE A 38 14.76 -4.81 -0.83
CA ILE A 38 14.58 -5.03 -2.27
C ILE A 38 15.56 -4.16 -3.08
N GLU A 39 15.81 -2.92 -2.64
CA GLU A 39 16.81 -2.04 -3.26
C GLU A 39 18.25 -2.40 -2.84
N THR A 40 18.47 -2.65 -1.54
CA THR A 40 19.84 -2.83 -1.02
C THR A 40 20.39 -4.23 -1.26
N GLY A 41 19.54 -5.23 -1.45
CA GLY A 41 19.90 -6.64 -1.51
C GLY A 41 20.30 -7.24 -0.15
N GLU A 42 20.06 -6.53 0.95
CA GLU A 42 20.36 -7.03 2.29
C GLU A 42 19.46 -8.20 2.67
N THR A 43 20.05 -9.27 3.20
CA THR A 43 19.29 -10.50 3.54
C THR A 43 18.78 -10.50 4.98
N ALA A 44 19.36 -9.67 5.86
CA ALA A 44 18.98 -9.64 7.27
C ALA A 44 17.50 -9.26 7.50
N PRO A 45 16.92 -8.25 6.81
CA PRO A 45 15.50 -7.91 6.97
C PRO A 45 14.55 -9.04 6.57
N VAL A 46 14.94 -9.93 5.65
CA VAL A 46 14.13 -11.08 5.23
C VAL A 46 13.84 -12.04 6.38
N ALA A 47 14.67 -12.05 7.43
CA ALA A 47 14.46 -12.88 8.60
C ALA A 47 13.18 -12.55 9.38
N VAL A 48 12.53 -11.41 9.13
CA VAL A 48 11.24 -11.07 9.74
C VAL A 48 10.07 -11.89 9.17
N ILE A 49 10.24 -12.56 8.03
CA ILE A 49 9.24 -13.43 7.42
C ILE A 49 9.28 -14.82 8.07
N ASN A 50 8.11 -15.39 8.36
CA ASN A 50 7.99 -16.76 8.81
C ASN A 50 8.06 -17.71 7.60
N PRO A 51 9.13 -18.51 7.44
CA PRO A 51 9.33 -19.32 6.24
C PRO A 51 8.33 -20.48 6.09
N LYS A 52 7.59 -20.83 7.15
CA LYS A 52 6.65 -21.96 7.17
C LYS A 52 5.19 -21.55 7.02
N LYS A 53 4.87 -20.29 7.31
CA LYS A 53 3.50 -19.78 7.36
C LYS A 53 3.22 -18.68 6.34
N TYR A 54 4.25 -18.15 5.68
CA TYR A 54 4.11 -17.01 4.79
C TYR A 54 3.21 -17.33 3.59
N ILE A 55 2.10 -16.59 3.49
CA ILE A 55 1.14 -16.61 2.39
C ILE A 55 1.33 -15.34 1.55
N GLN A 56 1.45 -15.49 0.24
CA GLN A 56 1.59 -14.40 -0.73
C GLN A 56 0.32 -14.24 -1.56
N HIS A 57 -0.24 -13.03 -1.58
CA HIS A 57 -1.41 -12.67 -2.39
C HIS A 57 -1.08 -11.90 -3.67
N ASN A 58 0.16 -11.42 -3.86
CA ASN A 58 0.60 -10.87 -5.14
C ASN A 58 0.55 -11.99 -6.21
N LEU A 59 -0.41 -11.89 -7.13
CA LEU A 59 -0.69 -12.89 -8.16
C LEU A 59 0.45 -13.08 -9.16
N GLY A 60 1.35 -12.10 -9.27
CA GLY A 60 2.56 -12.14 -10.09
C GLY A 60 3.76 -12.83 -9.41
N VAL A 61 3.62 -13.25 -8.15
CA VAL A 61 4.67 -13.86 -7.33
C VAL A 61 4.23 -15.24 -6.84
N ALA A 62 5.15 -16.21 -6.92
CA ALA A 62 4.90 -17.55 -6.39
C ALA A 62 4.79 -17.50 -4.86
N ASP A 63 4.11 -18.48 -4.29
CA ASP A 63 3.85 -18.49 -2.85
C ASP A 63 5.12 -18.76 -2.01
N GLY A 64 5.03 -18.41 -0.72
CA GLY A 64 6.07 -18.66 0.26
C GLY A 64 7.32 -17.80 0.10
N LEU A 65 8.23 -17.93 1.07
CA LEU A 65 9.50 -17.19 1.06
C LEU A 65 10.36 -17.51 -0.19
N ALA A 66 10.22 -18.73 -0.72
CA ALA A 66 10.92 -19.15 -1.93
C ALA A 66 10.47 -18.35 -3.16
N GLY A 67 9.16 -18.10 -3.32
CA GLY A 67 8.63 -17.30 -4.43
C GLY A 67 9.08 -15.84 -4.36
N PHE A 68 9.08 -15.26 -3.16
CA PHE A 68 9.64 -13.92 -2.93
C PHE A 68 11.13 -13.86 -3.28
N GLY A 69 11.94 -14.81 -2.79
CA GLY A 69 13.37 -14.88 -3.10
C GLY A 69 13.66 -15.05 -4.60
N ALA A 70 12.86 -15.87 -5.29
CA ALA A 70 12.98 -16.07 -6.73
C ALA A 70 12.67 -14.80 -7.55
N LEU A 71 11.74 -13.96 -7.08
CA LEU A 71 11.49 -12.65 -7.70
C LEU A 71 12.70 -11.72 -7.55
N LEU A 72 13.28 -11.63 -6.36
CA LEU A 72 14.44 -10.77 -6.12
C LEU A 72 15.65 -11.15 -6.97
N GLN A 73 15.84 -12.44 -7.24
CA GLN A 73 16.92 -12.94 -8.10
C GLN A 73 16.75 -12.53 -9.57
N GLN A 74 15.55 -12.16 -10.02
CA GLN A 74 15.30 -11.69 -11.39
C GLN A 74 15.67 -10.22 -11.57
N LEU A 75 15.88 -9.48 -10.48
CA LEU A 75 16.24 -8.07 -10.55
C LEU A 75 17.69 -7.92 -10.99
N PRO A 76 17.99 -7.09 -12.00
CA PRO A 76 19.36 -6.74 -12.32
C PRO A 76 20.05 -6.12 -11.09
N PRO A 77 21.35 -6.40 -10.84
CA PRO A 77 22.05 -5.90 -9.67
C PRO A 77 21.92 -4.37 -9.53
N LYS A 78 21.51 -3.90 -8.35
CA LYS A 78 21.35 -2.46 -8.00
C LYS A 78 20.36 -1.68 -8.89
N SER A 79 19.46 -2.37 -9.58
CA SER A 79 18.45 -1.73 -10.43
C SER A 79 17.21 -1.27 -9.68
N ALA A 80 16.88 -1.94 -8.57
CA ALA A 80 15.69 -1.63 -7.80
C ALA A 80 15.84 -0.32 -7.01
N LYS A 81 14.76 0.46 -6.94
CA LYS A 81 14.59 1.59 -6.02
C LYS A 81 13.35 1.43 -5.18
N VAL A 82 13.46 1.79 -3.91
CA VAL A 82 12.38 1.73 -2.92
C VAL A 82 12.41 2.98 -2.07
N ASN A 83 11.29 3.68 -2.05
CA ASN A 83 11.04 4.83 -1.19
C ASN A 83 9.69 4.64 -0.48
N THR A 84 9.73 4.12 0.74
CA THR A 84 8.54 3.97 1.58
C THR A 84 8.19 5.33 2.18
N VAL A 85 7.05 5.87 1.79
CA VAL A 85 6.65 7.25 2.09
C VAL A 85 5.97 7.36 3.45
N ARG A 86 5.15 6.37 3.78
CA ARG A 86 4.40 6.29 5.03
C ARG A 86 4.12 4.83 5.36
N VAL A 87 4.16 4.51 6.65
CA VAL A 87 3.88 3.18 7.19
C VAL A 87 2.96 3.31 8.40
N PHE A 88 1.96 2.45 8.43
CA PHE A 88 0.92 2.47 9.45
C PHE A 88 0.75 1.08 10.07
N GLN A 89 0.26 1.02 11.31
CA GLN A 89 -0.03 -0.23 12.00
C GLN A 89 -1.44 -0.24 12.59
N ASP A 90 -2.20 -1.30 12.28
CA ASP A 90 -3.54 -1.57 12.81
C ASP A 90 -3.57 -2.99 13.40
N GLY A 91 -3.48 -3.07 14.73
CA GLY A 91 -3.37 -4.35 15.44
C GLY A 91 -2.15 -5.16 14.97
N ASN A 92 -2.40 -6.31 14.36
CA ASN A 92 -1.39 -7.21 13.81
C ASN A 92 -1.10 -6.99 12.32
N TYR A 93 -1.69 -5.96 11.70
CA TYR A 93 -1.41 -5.58 10.32
C TYR A 93 -0.50 -4.35 10.28
N VAL A 94 0.44 -4.35 9.36
CA VAL A 94 1.22 -3.16 8.97
C VAL A 94 0.98 -2.92 7.50
N PHE A 95 0.68 -1.68 7.12
CA PHE A 95 0.52 -1.32 5.72
C PHE A 95 1.38 -0.11 5.36
N ALA A 96 1.95 -0.13 4.17
CA ALA A 96 2.92 0.84 3.70
C ALA A 96 2.48 1.39 2.35
N HIS A 97 2.79 2.66 2.10
CA HIS A 97 2.64 3.30 0.80
C HIS A 97 4.03 3.61 0.25
N THR A 98 4.35 3.01 -0.88
CA THR A 98 5.74 2.92 -1.35
C THR A 98 5.87 3.26 -2.82
N GLU A 99 6.88 4.05 -3.14
CA GLU A 99 7.34 4.21 -4.51
C GLU A 99 8.41 3.17 -4.83
N TYR A 100 8.23 2.54 -5.98
CA TYR A 100 9.10 1.49 -6.47
C TYR A 100 9.64 1.84 -7.85
N ASN A 101 10.87 1.44 -8.11
CA ASN A 101 11.36 1.23 -9.47
C ASN A 101 11.99 -0.16 -9.54
N PHE A 102 11.26 -1.13 -10.09
CA PHE A 102 11.76 -2.47 -10.36
C PHE A 102 10.91 -3.04 -11.49
N PHE A 103 11.49 -3.42 -12.63
CA PHE A 103 10.68 -3.64 -13.85
C PHE A 103 9.81 -2.42 -14.26
N GLY A 104 10.24 -1.20 -13.92
CA GLY A 104 9.52 0.06 -14.19
C GLY A 104 9.08 0.82 -12.92
N PRO A 105 8.76 2.12 -13.07
CA PRO A 105 8.30 2.97 -11.98
C PRO A 105 6.84 2.68 -11.61
N LYS A 106 6.57 2.53 -10.32
CA LYS A 106 5.24 2.21 -9.80
C LYS A 106 5.08 2.73 -8.39
N THR A 107 3.83 2.96 -8.01
CA THR A 107 3.42 3.27 -6.65
C THR A 107 2.54 2.13 -6.17
N GLY A 108 2.69 1.75 -4.92
CA GLY A 108 2.03 0.59 -4.37
C GLY A 108 1.66 0.73 -2.91
N PHE A 109 0.62 0.00 -2.54
CA PHE A 109 0.37 -0.32 -1.14
C PHE A 109 0.79 -1.75 -0.87
N ASP A 110 1.49 -1.96 0.24
CA ASP A 110 1.84 -3.27 0.77
C ASP A 110 1.13 -3.46 2.11
N ILE A 111 0.55 -4.63 2.36
CA ILE A 111 -0.09 -5.00 3.64
C ILE A 111 0.58 -6.28 4.14
N PHE A 112 1.00 -6.28 5.39
CA PHE A 112 1.65 -7.41 6.05
C PHE A 112 0.91 -7.78 7.32
N ARG A 113 0.55 -9.06 7.45
CA ARG A 113 0.01 -9.59 8.72
C ARG A 113 1.12 -10.23 9.54
N PHE A 114 1.12 -9.96 10.83
CA PHE A 114 2.06 -10.49 11.80
C PHE A 114 1.44 -11.55 12.71
N GLU A 115 2.23 -12.57 13.02
CA GLU A 115 2.03 -13.52 14.13
C GLU A 115 3.36 -13.67 14.87
N GLU A 116 3.32 -13.60 16.21
CA GLU A 116 4.51 -13.82 17.07
C GLU A 116 5.73 -12.98 16.66
N GLY A 117 5.48 -11.75 16.17
CA GLY A 117 6.51 -10.81 15.73
C GLY A 117 7.16 -11.11 14.37
N LYS A 118 6.60 -12.06 13.60
CA LYS A 118 7.00 -12.40 12.23
C LYS A 118 5.88 -12.13 11.24
N ILE A 119 6.24 -11.78 10.01
CA ILE A 119 5.30 -11.65 8.88
C ILE A 119 4.87 -13.06 8.45
N VAL A 120 3.57 -13.28 8.37
CA VAL A 120 2.97 -14.54 7.94
C VAL A 120 2.08 -14.39 6.71
N GLU A 121 1.79 -13.17 6.27
CA GLU A 121 0.94 -12.96 5.10
C GLU A 121 1.24 -11.59 4.48
N HIS A 122 1.11 -11.50 3.16
CA HIS A 122 1.37 -10.30 2.40
C HIS A 122 0.38 -10.11 1.25
N TRP A 123 -0.13 -8.90 1.12
CA TRP A 123 -0.88 -8.41 -0.04
C TRP A 123 -0.21 -7.15 -0.56
N ASP A 124 -0.30 -6.93 -1.86
CA ASP A 124 0.04 -5.65 -2.46
C ASP A 124 -0.97 -5.23 -3.52
N ASN A 125 -0.93 -3.95 -3.88
CA ASN A 125 -1.63 -3.42 -5.04
C ASN A 125 -0.75 -2.37 -5.73
N LEU A 126 -0.28 -2.68 -6.93
CA LEU A 126 0.73 -1.89 -7.64
C LEU A 126 0.14 -1.24 -8.89
N GLN A 127 0.41 0.06 -9.05
CA GLN A 127 0.02 0.81 -10.24
C GLN A 127 1.26 1.48 -10.85
N GLU A 128 1.35 1.48 -12.18
CA GLU A 128 2.38 2.23 -12.90
C GLU A 128 2.34 3.70 -12.51
N LYS A 129 3.51 4.25 -12.14
CA LYS A 129 3.61 5.65 -11.73
C LYS A 129 3.59 6.54 -12.97
N PRO A 130 2.62 7.45 -13.11
CA PRO A 130 2.57 8.38 -14.23
C PRO A 130 3.82 9.27 -14.28
N ALA A 131 4.20 9.69 -15.48
CA ALA A 131 5.34 10.60 -15.68
C ALA A 131 5.09 12.02 -15.17
N THR A 132 3.82 12.44 -15.05
CA THR A 132 3.42 13.77 -14.60
C THR A 132 2.51 13.69 -13.40
N ALA A 133 2.43 14.79 -12.66
CA ALA A 133 1.44 14.97 -11.63
C ALA A 133 0.01 14.93 -12.20
N ASN A 134 -0.96 14.74 -11.32
CA ASN A 134 -2.38 14.81 -11.66
C ASN A 134 -2.77 16.24 -12.11
N PRO A 135 -4.02 16.47 -12.55
CA PRO A 135 -4.44 17.78 -13.04
C PRO A 135 -4.33 18.93 -12.02
N SER A 136 -4.22 18.61 -10.72
CA SER A 136 -4.00 19.57 -9.63
C SER A 136 -2.53 19.78 -9.26
N GLY A 137 -1.60 19.02 -9.84
CA GLY A 137 -0.17 19.12 -9.53
C GLY A 137 0.32 18.20 -8.41
N HIS A 138 -0.51 17.26 -7.95
CA HIS A 138 -0.15 16.26 -6.95
C HIS A 138 0.41 14.97 -7.58
N THR A 139 1.36 14.34 -6.90
CA THR A 139 1.83 13.00 -7.26
C THR A 139 0.97 11.96 -6.57
N MET A 140 1.18 10.68 -6.90
CA MET A 140 0.53 9.58 -6.17
C MET A 140 1.00 9.46 -4.71
N THR A 141 1.98 10.24 -4.26
CA THR A 141 2.70 9.99 -3.00
C THR A 141 3.01 11.24 -2.18
N ASP A 142 2.88 12.45 -2.73
CA ASP A 142 3.00 13.67 -1.95
C ASP A 142 1.84 13.80 -0.94
N GLY A 143 1.75 14.93 -0.24
CA GLY A 143 0.76 15.13 0.81
C GLY A 143 1.21 14.64 2.20
N SER A 144 0.29 14.67 3.15
CA SER A 144 0.62 14.50 4.57
C SER A 144 1.12 13.09 4.91
N THR A 145 2.05 13.02 5.86
CA THR A 145 2.49 11.77 6.53
C THR A 145 2.23 11.80 8.05
N ASP A 146 1.62 12.87 8.55
CA ASP A 146 1.45 13.10 9.99
C ASP A 146 0.25 12.33 10.54
N VAL A 147 0.54 11.27 11.30
CA VAL A 147 -0.48 10.53 12.05
C VAL A 147 -0.99 11.38 13.22
N LYS A 148 -2.29 11.64 13.23
CA LYS A 148 -3.03 12.39 14.26
C LYS A 148 -4.27 11.59 14.68
N ASP A 149 -4.98 12.06 15.70
CA ASP A 149 -6.28 11.49 16.10
C ASP A 149 -6.25 9.97 16.37
N LEU A 150 -5.17 9.47 16.99
CA LEU A 150 -5.01 8.04 17.32
C LEU A 150 -6.18 7.47 18.14
N ASP A 151 -6.75 8.29 19.02
CA ASP A 151 -7.95 7.99 19.82
C ASP A 151 -9.23 7.85 18.98
N LYS A 152 -9.23 8.35 17.74
CA LYS A 152 -10.38 8.31 16.82
C LYS A 152 -10.23 7.28 15.71
N THR A 153 -9.19 6.45 15.71
CA THR A 153 -8.92 5.44 14.67
C THR A 153 -10.17 4.64 14.30
N ALA A 154 -10.89 4.09 15.29
CA ALA A 154 -12.11 3.31 15.04
C ALA A 154 -13.21 4.16 14.37
N ALA A 155 -13.43 5.39 14.83
CA ALA A 155 -14.44 6.28 14.25
C ALA A 155 -14.08 6.69 12.82
N ASN A 156 -12.80 6.97 12.55
CA ASN A 156 -12.31 7.29 11.22
C ASN A 156 -12.47 6.10 10.26
N LYS A 157 -12.14 4.88 10.71
CA LYS A 157 -12.38 3.64 9.94
C LYS A 157 -13.86 3.48 9.57
N THR A 158 -14.77 3.72 10.52
CA THR A 158 -16.21 3.67 10.27
C THR A 158 -16.66 4.74 9.27
N LEU A 159 -16.19 5.98 9.42
CA LEU A 159 -16.52 7.09 8.52
C LEU A 159 -16.15 6.75 7.07
N VAL A 160 -14.90 6.32 6.85
CA VAL A 160 -14.37 6.04 5.51
C VAL A 160 -15.02 4.78 4.92
N LYS A 161 -15.22 3.72 5.72
CA LYS A 161 -15.95 2.53 5.29
C LYS A 161 -17.36 2.88 4.81
N HIS A 162 -18.11 3.67 5.57
CA HIS A 162 -19.45 4.09 5.15
C HIS A 162 -19.44 4.97 3.91
N PHE A 163 -18.43 5.84 3.73
CA PHE A 163 -18.28 6.59 2.49
C PHE A 163 -18.15 5.65 1.28
N VAL A 164 -17.23 4.69 1.33
CA VAL A 164 -17.02 3.73 0.22
C VAL A 164 -18.28 2.90 -0.01
N GLU A 165 -18.91 2.37 1.04
CA GLU A 165 -20.14 1.58 0.90
C GLU A 165 -21.31 2.40 0.36
N ASP A 166 -21.60 3.57 0.92
CA ASP A 166 -22.75 4.36 0.51
C ASP A 166 -22.56 4.93 -0.89
N ILE A 167 -21.39 5.48 -1.19
CA ILE A 167 -21.15 6.23 -2.42
C ILE A 167 -20.63 5.32 -3.53
N LEU A 168 -19.51 4.65 -3.30
CA LEU A 168 -18.79 3.93 -4.37
C LEU A 168 -19.42 2.58 -4.70
N VAL A 169 -19.95 1.87 -3.69
CA VAL A 169 -20.65 0.58 -3.88
C VAL A 169 -22.13 0.79 -4.20
N ASN A 170 -22.85 1.60 -3.41
CA ASN A 170 -24.31 1.70 -3.49
C ASN A 170 -24.84 2.93 -4.24
N GLY A 171 -23.99 3.87 -4.65
CA GLY A 171 -24.41 5.04 -5.45
C GLY A 171 -25.33 6.03 -4.73
N LYS A 172 -25.34 6.07 -3.39
CA LYS A 172 -26.18 6.94 -2.55
C LYS A 172 -25.67 8.38 -2.49
N MET A 173 -25.67 9.05 -3.64
CA MET A 173 -25.10 10.39 -3.82
C MET A 173 -25.71 11.45 -2.90
N GLU A 174 -26.93 11.25 -2.40
CA GLU A 174 -27.58 12.13 -1.42
C GLU A 174 -26.82 12.22 -0.09
N LYS A 175 -25.96 11.24 0.22
CA LYS A 175 -25.14 11.24 1.44
C LYS A 175 -23.77 11.89 1.26
N LEU A 176 -23.37 12.19 0.02
CA LEU A 176 -22.00 12.55 -0.33
C LEU A 176 -21.50 13.75 0.49
N ALA A 177 -22.27 14.84 0.53
CA ALA A 177 -21.91 16.06 1.25
C ALA A 177 -21.69 15.83 2.77
N GLY A 178 -22.25 14.76 3.33
CA GLY A 178 -22.07 14.37 4.73
C GLY A 178 -20.64 13.93 5.06
N TYR A 179 -19.87 13.46 4.08
CA TYR A 179 -18.52 12.91 4.30
C TYR A 179 -17.40 13.96 4.19
N PHE A 180 -17.65 15.08 3.52
CA PHE A 180 -16.63 16.09 3.19
C PHE A 180 -16.88 17.43 3.90
N ASN A 181 -15.85 18.27 3.92
CA ASN A 181 -15.94 19.66 4.40
C ASN A 181 -16.14 20.62 3.23
N GLY A 182 -17.38 20.71 2.73
CA GLY A 182 -17.68 21.44 1.51
C GLY A 182 -17.01 20.78 0.32
N ASP A 183 -16.36 21.59 -0.53
CA ASP A 183 -15.65 21.08 -1.71
C ASP A 183 -14.22 20.61 -1.38
N ASN A 184 -13.67 21.00 -0.22
CA ASN A 184 -12.27 20.81 0.16
C ASN A 184 -11.89 19.33 0.25
N TYR A 185 -11.18 18.86 -0.77
CA TYR A 185 -10.71 17.49 -0.88
C TYR A 185 -9.48 17.44 -1.78
N ILE A 186 -8.36 16.92 -1.28
CA ILE A 186 -7.13 16.79 -2.05
C ILE A 186 -7.08 15.41 -2.72
N GLN A 187 -6.76 15.37 -4.01
CA GLN A 187 -6.63 14.14 -4.79
C GLN A 187 -5.18 13.87 -5.17
N HIS A 188 -4.79 12.61 -5.00
CA HIS A 188 -3.53 12.07 -5.52
C HIS A 188 -3.72 11.02 -6.61
N ASN A 189 -4.99 10.67 -6.94
CA ASN A 189 -5.27 9.84 -8.11
C ASN A 189 -4.72 10.57 -9.37
N PRO A 190 -3.94 9.88 -10.22
CA PRO A 190 -3.32 10.47 -11.40
C PRO A 190 -4.25 11.18 -12.39
N LEU A 191 -5.52 10.79 -12.44
CA LEU A 191 -6.49 11.20 -13.46
C LEU A 191 -7.54 12.16 -12.92
N ILE A 192 -7.57 12.40 -11.60
CA ILE A 192 -8.65 13.14 -10.94
C ILE A 192 -8.07 14.41 -10.31
N PRO A 193 -8.62 15.60 -10.62
CA PRO A 193 -8.24 16.84 -9.95
C PRO A 193 -8.76 16.86 -8.50
N ASP A 194 -8.24 17.80 -7.72
CA ASP A 194 -8.78 18.12 -6.40
C ASP A 194 -10.26 18.51 -6.45
N GLN A 195 -10.79 18.64 -5.25
CA GLN A 195 -12.14 19.01 -4.91
C GLN A 195 -13.15 17.92 -5.23
N LEU A 196 -14.24 17.90 -4.45
CA LEU A 196 -15.32 16.95 -4.67
C LEU A 196 -16.01 17.18 -6.03
N SER A 197 -16.11 18.44 -6.44
CA SER A 197 -16.57 18.85 -7.77
C SER A 197 -15.67 18.31 -8.88
N GLY A 198 -14.35 18.29 -8.66
CA GLY A 198 -13.36 17.70 -9.56
C GLY A 198 -13.53 16.19 -9.74
N LEU A 199 -13.72 15.45 -8.64
CA LEU A 199 -14.08 14.03 -8.68
C LEU A 199 -15.38 13.80 -9.48
N GLY A 200 -16.43 14.58 -9.20
CA GLY A 200 -17.70 14.47 -9.91
C GLY A 200 -17.57 14.71 -11.42
N ALA A 201 -16.80 15.72 -11.82
CA ALA A 201 -16.53 16.03 -13.23
C ALA A 201 -15.74 14.91 -13.92
N ALA A 202 -14.73 14.34 -13.26
CA ALA A 202 -13.93 13.24 -13.77
C ALA A 202 -14.79 11.98 -14.00
N LEU A 203 -15.64 11.61 -13.02
CA LEU A 203 -16.57 10.47 -13.15
C LEU A 203 -17.57 10.68 -14.29
N GLN A 204 -18.11 11.89 -14.45
CA GLN A 204 -18.99 12.20 -15.58
C GLN A 204 -18.27 12.13 -16.93
N ALA A 205 -17.00 12.56 -17.00
CA ALA A 205 -16.20 12.47 -18.20
C ALA A 205 -15.90 11.01 -18.59
N MET A 206 -15.53 10.16 -17.62
CA MET A 206 -15.36 8.72 -17.81
C MET A 206 -16.66 8.07 -18.30
N ALA A 207 -17.79 8.38 -17.68
CA ALA A 207 -19.08 7.83 -18.06
C ALA A 207 -19.48 8.20 -19.51
N LYS A 208 -19.20 9.42 -19.97
CA LYS A 208 -19.40 9.84 -21.36
C LYS A 208 -18.56 9.04 -22.37
N GLN A 209 -17.45 8.48 -21.93
CA GLN A 209 -16.58 7.60 -22.73
C GLN A 209 -16.96 6.11 -22.58
N GLY A 210 -18.03 5.79 -21.85
CA GLY A 210 -18.43 4.41 -21.55
C GLY A 210 -17.55 3.72 -20.52
N ILE A 211 -16.68 4.45 -19.83
CA ILE A 211 -15.84 3.92 -18.75
C ILE A 211 -16.62 4.05 -17.44
N THR A 212 -16.96 2.91 -16.85
CA THR A 212 -17.61 2.84 -15.53
C THR A 212 -16.61 2.36 -14.49
N MET A 213 -16.62 3.02 -13.34
CA MET A 213 -15.97 2.55 -12.12
C MET A 213 -17.04 2.01 -11.19
N LYS A 214 -16.99 0.72 -10.90
CA LYS A 214 -17.96 0.02 -10.05
C LYS A 214 -17.21 -0.67 -8.93
N TYR A 215 -17.63 -0.46 -7.69
CA TYR A 215 -17.14 -1.21 -6.54
C TYR A 215 -18.14 -2.32 -6.21
N ASP A 216 -17.64 -3.51 -5.93
CA ASP A 216 -18.45 -4.69 -5.65
C ASP A 216 -18.37 -5.07 -4.16
N GLN A 217 -17.16 -5.16 -3.59
CA GLN A 217 -16.97 -5.64 -2.21
C GLN A 217 -15.76 -4.99 -1.54
N ILE A 218 -15.91 -4.63 -0.26
CA ILE A 218 -14.78 -4.28 0.63
C ILE A 218 -14.26 -5.57 1.28
N HIS A 219 -12.95 -5.79 1.18
CA HIS A 219 -12.25 -6.94 1.77
C HIS A 219 -11.54 -6.58 3.07
N GLN A 220 -10.94 -5.39 3.16
CA GLN A 220 -10.25 -4.93 4.37
C GLN A 220 -10.47 -3.44 4.64
N VAL A 221 -10.49 -3.08 5.93
CA VAL A 221 -10.49 -1.70 6.42
C VAL A 221 -9.42 -1.61 7.49
N LEU A 222 -8.32 -0.93 7.18
CA LEU A 222 -7.15 -0.78 8.05
C LEU A 222 -6.95 0.70 8.38
N GLY A 223 -6.57 1.06 9.59
CA GLY A 223 -6.32 2.46 9.92
C GLY A 223 -5.43 2.69 11.14
N GLU A 224 -4.70 3.80 11.11
CA GLU A 224 -3.92 4.32 12.25
C GLU A 224 -4.20 5.83 12.35
N GLY A 225 -4.92 6.22 13.40
CA GLY A 225 -5.31 7.60 13.63
C GLY A 225 -6.21 8.15 12.53
N ASN A 226 -5.73 9.19 11.87
CA ASN A 226 -6.42 9.90 10.80
C ASN A 226 -6.27 9.24 9.41
N PHE A 227 -5.47 8.18 9.26
CA PHE A 227 -5.33 7.47 7.99
C PHE A 227 -6.13 6.17 7.97
N VAL A 228 -6.85 5.92 6.89
CA VAL A 228 -7.64 4.70 6.68
C VAL A 228 -7.46 4.18 5.26
N LEU A 229 -6.97 2.95 5.13
CA LEU A 229 -6.89 2.19 3.88
C LEU A 229 -8.13 1.30 3.73
N ILE A 230 -8.79 1.40 2.58
CA ILE A 230 -9.86 0.51 2.14
C ILE A 230 -9.32 -0.38 1.03
N VAL A 231 -9.43 -1.68 1.22
CA VAL A 231 -9.10 -2.69 0.21
C VAL A 231 -10.40 -3.23 -0.34
N SER A 232 -10.63 -3.07 -1.63
CA SER A 232 -11.87 -3.48 -2.28
C SER A 232 -11.64 -4.03 -3.68
N GLU A 233 -12.66 -4.68 -4.21
CA GLU A 233 -12.68 -5.14 -5.59
C GLU A 233 -13.89 -4.59 -6.34
N GLY A 234 -13.77 -4.59 -7.66
CA GLY A 234 -14.87 -4.24 -8.54
C GLY A 234 -14.44 -4.23 -9.99
N HIS A 235 -14.97 -3.29 -10.78
CA HIS A 235 -14.71 -3.23 -12.21
C HIS A 235 -14.42 -1.80 -12.69
N LEU A 236 -13.30 -1.63 -13.40
CA LEU A 236 -12.97 -0.40 -14.11
C LEU A 236 -13.03 -0.65 -15.62
N GLY A 237 -13.93 0.02 -16.32
CA GLY A 237 -14.11 -0.17 -17.77
C GLY A 237 -14.45 -1.63 -18.14
N GLY A 238 -15.15 -2.34 -17.26
CA GLY A 238 -15.53 -3.75 -17.44
C GLY A 238 -14.45 -4.77 -17.08
N LYS A 239 -13.26 -4.33 -16.68
CA LYS A 239 -12.17 -5.21 -16.22
C LYS A 239 -12.26 -5.40 -14.71
N HIS A 240 -12.18 -6.64 -14.23
CA HIS A 240 -12.11 -6.95 -12.80
C HIS A 240 -10.84 -6.33 -12.22
N SER A 241 -10.98 -5.54 -11.16
CA SER A 241 -9.90 -4.72 -10.62
C SER A 241 -9.94 -4.67 -9.09
N SER A 242 -8.77 -4.46 -8.52
CA SER A 242 -8.53 -4.24 -7.10
C SER A 242 -8.25 -2.74 -6.87
N PHE A 243 -8.96 -2.17 -5.90
CA PHE A 243 -8.85 -0.77 -5.49
C PHE A 243 -8.33 -0.71 -4.06
N TYR A 244 -7.21 -0.02 -3.88
CA TYR A 244 -6.63 0.26 -2.57
C TYR A 244 -6.67 1.76 -2.37
N ASP A 245 -7.63 2.22 -1.56
CA ASP A 245 -7.93 3.63 -1.36
C ASP A 245 -7.51 4.06 0.05
N LEU A 246 -6.46 4.88 0.15
CA LEU A 246 -6.01 5.49 1.39
C LEU A 246 -6.65 6.87 1.54
N PHE A 247 -7.33 7.11 2.66
CA PHE A 247 -7.93 8.38 3.00
C PHE A 247 -7.28 8.99 4.23
N ARG A 248 -7.15 10.32 4.24
CA ARG A 248 -6.92 11.09 5.47
C ARG A 248 -8.21 11.76 5.92
N VAL A 249 -8.51 11.63 7.20
CA VAL A 249 -9.60 12.31 7.88
C VAL A 249 -9.08 13.54 8.60
N GLU A 250 -9.84 14.63 8.55
CA GLU A 250 -9.57 15.86 9.28
C GLU A 250 -10.89 16.42 9.81
N ASN A 251 -10.94 16.73 11.10
CA ASN A 251 -12.14 17.28 11.75
C ASN A 251 -13.41 16.44 11.50
N GLY A 252 -13.27 15.11 11.45
CA GLY A 252 -14.38 14.18 11.21
C GLY A 252 -14.89 14.16 9.76
N LYS A 253 -14.11 14.68 8.81
CA LYS A 253 -14.42 14.71 7.37
C LYS A 253 -13.26 14.12 6.57
N ILE A 254 -13.55 13.51 5.42
CA ILE A 254 -12.52 13.07 4.48
C ILE A 254 -11.91 14.32 3.83
N ALA A 255 -10.59 14.41 3.84
CA ALA A 255 -9.87 15.61 3.41
C ALA A 255 -8.85 15.35 2.29
N GLU A 256 -8.31 14.14 2.17
CA GLU A 256 -7.24 13.81 1.22
C GLU A 256 -7.29 12.32 0.87
N HIS A 257 -6.88 11.96 -0.34
CA HIS A 257 -6.97 10.59 -0.83
C HIS A 257 -5.89 10.22 -1.84
N TRP A 258 -5.36 9.01 -1.68
CA TRP A 258 -4.42 8.34 -2.57
C TRP A 258 -4.99 6.98 -2.92
N ASP A 259 -4.74 6.50 -4.14
CA ASP A 259 -5.17 5.17 -4.54
C ASP A 259 -4.14 4.42 -5.39
N THR A 260 -4.35 3.11 -5.48
CA THR A 260 -3.88 2.31 -6.60
C THR A 260 -5.02 1.48 -7.18
N ILE A 261 -5.04 1.37 -8.50
CA ILE A 261 -5.97 0.53 -9.25
C ILE A 261 -5.16 -0.50 -10.03
N GLU A 262 -5.42 -1.78 -9.77
CA GLU A 262 -4.73 -2.89 -10.42
C GLU A 262 -5.74 -3.85 -11.05
N GLU A 263 -5.57 -4.17 -12.32
CA GLU A 263 -6.38 -5.19 -12.99
C GLU A 263 -6.06 -6.57 -12.40
N ILE A 264 -7.11 -7.31 -12.01
CA ILE A 264 -6.95 -8.67 -11.51
C ILE A 264 -6.85 -9.61 -12.73
N PRO A 265 -5.69 -10.25 -12.97
CA PRO A 265 -5.52 -11.10 -14.14
C PRO A 265 -6.40 -12.35 -14.05
N ALA A 266 -6.62 -13.00 -15.20
CA ALA A 266 -7.34 -14.27 -15.23
C ALA A 266 -6.60 -15.33 -14.39
N LYS A 267 -7.35 -16.21 -13.71
CA LYS A 267 -6.80 -17.22 -12.79
C LYS A 267 -5.67 -18.09 -13.37
N ALA A 268 -5.70 -18.34 -14.68
CA ALA A 268 -4.66 -19.10 -15.39
C ALA A 268 -3.28 -18.41 -15.40
N GLN A 269 -3.21 -17.10 -15.12
CA GLN A 269 -1.98 -16.31 -15.08
C GLN A 269 -1.39 -16.19 -13.67
N TRP A 270 -2.11 -16.68 -12.64
CA TRP A 270 -1.69 -16.53 -11.25
C TRP A 270 -0.52 -17.47 -10.94
N LYS A 271 0.48 -16.97 -10.21
CA LYS A 271 1.63 -17.77 -9.76
C LYS A 271 1.44 -18.41 -8.39
N ASN A 272 0.33 -18.10 -7.72
CA ASN A 272 -0.10 -18.73 -6.47
C ASN A 272 -1.62 -18.96 -6.50
N SER A 273 -2.14 -19.71 -5.54
CA SER A 273 -3.56 -20.06 -5.44
C SER A 273 -4.31 -19.28 -4.34
N ASN A 274 -3.68 -18.31 -3.70
CA ASN A 274 -4.18 -17.65 -2.49
C ASN A 274 -5.23 -16.58 -2.80
N GLY A 275 -5.25 -16.08 -4.04
CA GLY A 275 -6.16 -15.01 -4.46
C GLY A 275 -5.63 -13.62 -4.16
N LYS A 276 -6.29 -12.58 -4.68
CA LYS A 276 -5.88 -11.18 -4.53
C LYS A 276 -6.18 -10.59 -3.14
N PHE A 277 -7.11 -11.21 -2.40
CA PHE A 277 -7.64 -10.73 -1.12
C PHE A 277 -7.56 -11.81 -0.06
#